data_AF-A0A379C8N9-F1
#
_entry.id   AF-A0A379C8N9-F1
#
_cell.length_a   1.000
_cell.length_b   1.000
_cell.length_c   1.000
_cell.angle_alpha   90.00
_cell.angle_beta   90.00
_cell.angle_gamma   90.00
#
_symmetry.space_group_name_H-M   'P 1'
#
loop_
_entity.id
_entity.type
_entity.pdbx_description
1 polymer ?
#
loop_
_entity_poly.entity_id
_entity_poly.type
_entity_poly.pdbx_seq_one_letter_code
_entity_poly.pdbx_strand_id
1 'polypeptide(L)' 'MRKDTSVRINAQRRNKLEILAIEISHKSGKLIKMSDIVNHLLDNYLNEAKQDLIYKEKNNKDND' A
#
# COMPACT_ATOMS: atom_id res chain seq x y z
N MET A 1 14.10 17.38 -5.95
CA MET A 1 12.70 17.78 -5.69
C MET A 1 11.89 16.51 -5.48
N ARG A 2 11.30 16.32 -4.29
CA ARG A 2 10.40 15.18 -4.07
C ARG A 2 9.13 15.41 -4.91
N LYS A 3 8.75 14.42 -5.72
CA LYS A 3 7.52 14.44 -6.50
C LYS A 3 6.49 13.60 -5.76
N ASP A 4 5.77 14.22 -4.85
CA ASP A 4 4.69 13.58 -4.13
C ASP A 4 3.49 13.43 -5.08
N THR A 5 2.75 12.32 -4.96
CA THR A 5 1.57 12.03 -5.76
C THR A 5 0.45 11.52 -4.86
N SER A 6 -0.78 11.95 -5.14
CA SER A 6 -1.97 11.49 -4.43
C SER A 6 -2.58 10.28 -5.14
N VAL A 7 -2.77 9.17 -4.40
CA VAL A 7 -3.44 7.97 -4.89
C VAL A 7 -4.84 7.90 -4.30
N ARG A 8 -5.83 7.57 -5.13
CA ARG A 8 -7.20 7.32 -4.64
C ARG A 8 -7.26 5.99 -3.91
N ILE A 9 -7.52 6.06 -2.60
CA ILE A 9 -7.81 4.91 -1.75
C ILE A 9 -9.17 5.12 -1.08
N ASN A 10 -9.87 4.03 -0.79
CA ASN A 10 -11.14 4.12 -0.05
C ASN A 10 -10.90 4.53 1.42
N ALA A 11 -11.93 5.06 2.06
CA ALA A 11 -11.85 5.52 3.45
C ALA A 11 -11.46 4.39 4.42
N GLN A 12 -11.93 3.16 4.17
CA GLN A 12 -11.60 2.01 5.02
C GLN A 12 -10.11 1.66 4.99
N ARG A 13 -9.46 1.64 3.81
CA ARG A 13 -8.01 1.40 3.67
C ARG A 13 -7.22 2.53 4.31
N ARG A 14 -7.67 3.78 4.14
CA ARG A 14 -7.06 4.94 4.79
C ARG A 14 -7.07 4.78 6.32
N ASN A 15 -8.22 4.50 6.91
CA ASN A 15 -8.32 4.30 8.36
C ASN A 15 -7.48 3.12 8.85
N LYS A 16 -7.43 2.03 8.09
CA LYS A 16 -6.58 0.87 8.43
C LYS A 16 -5.10 1.25 8.44
N LEU A 17 -4.64 2.04 7.47
CA LEU A 17 -3.26 2.55 7.44
C LEU A 17 -2.97 3.48 8.63
N GLU A 18 -3.93 4.31 9.06
CA GLU A 18 -3.79 5.15 10.26
C GLU A 18 -3.65 4.30 11.52
N ILE A 19 -4.52 3.31 11.71
CA ILE A 19 -4.47 2.40 12.87
C ILE A 19 -3.14 1.66 12.91
N LEU A 20 -2.70 1.09 11.78
CA LEU A 20 -1.42 0.40 11.70
C LEU A 20 -0.24 1.32 12.01
N ALA A 21 -0.26 2.56 11.53
CA ALA A 21 0.77 3.53 11.85
C ALA A 21 0.85 3.81 13.35
N ILE A 22 -0.30 3.94 14.03
CA ILE A 22 -0.36 4.11 15.48
C ILE A 22 0.17 2.88 16.20
N GLU A 23 -0.25 1.68 15.81
CA GLU A 23 0.19 0.42 16.43
C GLU A 23 1.69 0.20 16.31
N ILE A 24 2.25 0.41 15.11
CA ILE A 24 3.69 0.30 14.87
C ILE A 24 4.42 1.37 15.67
N SER A 25 3.87 2.59 15.74
CA SER A 25 4.50 3.67 16.52
C SER A 25 4.57 3.33 18.00
N HIS A 26 3.49 2.80 18.55
CA HIS A 26 3.40 2.39 19.94
C HIS A 26 4.37 1.23 20.25
N LYS A 27 4.47 0.23 19.37
CA LYS A 27 5.37 -0.92 19.56
C LYS A 27 6.85 -0.60 19.36
N SER A 28 7.16 0.26 18.40
CA SER A 28 8.55 0.61 18.05
C SER A 28 9.11 1.78 18.87
N GLY A 29 8.26 2.53 19.56
CA GLY A 29 8.63 3.76 20.27
C GLY A 29 8.99 4.92 19.35
N LYS A 30 8.76 4.80 18.04
CA LYS A 30 9.06 5.83 17.03
C LYS A 30 7.78 6.28 16.35
N LEU A 31 7.66 7.57 16.05
CA LEU A 31 6.52 8.09 15.32
C LEU A 31 6.59 7.64 13.84
N ILE A 32 5.69 6.76 13.43
CA ILE A 32 5.54 6.24 12.07
C ILE A 32 4.34 6.93 11.41
N LYS A 33 4.51 7.38 10.17
CA LYS A 33 3.45 7.95 9.34
C LYS A 33 2.92 6.90 8.38
N MET A 34 1.67 7.08 7.94
CA MET A 34 1.07 6.21 6.91
C MET A 34 1.89 6.21 5.61
N SER A 35 2.50 7.35 5.26
CA SER A 35 3.38 7.47 4.09
C SER A 35 4.56 6.51 4.18
N ASP A 36 5.11 6.30 5.37
CA ASP A 36 6.26 5.41 5.56
C ASP A 36 5.86 3.95 5.32
N ILE A 37 4.66 3.58 5.78
CA ILE A 37 4.08 2.25 5.50
C ILE A 37 3.84 2.08 4.00
N VAL A 38 3.23 3.06 3.34
CA VAL A 38 2.94 3.00 1.90
C VAL A 38 4.23 2.90 1.09
N ASN A 39 5.25 3.71 1.41
CA ASN A 39 6.54 3.64 0.75
C ASN A 39 7.20 2.28 0.96
N HIS A 40 7.17 1.74 2.18
CA HIS A 40 7.70 0.40 2.46
C HIS A 40 6.97 -0.69 1.65
N LEU A 41 5.64 -0.57 1.49
CA LEU A 41 4.87 -1.49 0.65
C LEU A 41 5.27 -1.39 -0.83
N LEU A 42 5.47 -0.17 -1.34
CA LEU A 42 5.89 0.04 -2.71
C LEU A 42 7.31 -0.48 -2.94
N ASP A 43 8.24 -0.25 -2.03
CA ASP A 43 9.63 -0.65 -2.24
C ASP A 43 9.80 -2.18 -2.19
N ASN A 44 9.05 -2.87 -1.32
CA ASN A 44 9.22 -4.32 -1.11
C ASN A 44 8.22 -5.19 -1.88
N TYR A 45 6.97 -4.75 -2.06
CA TYR A 45 5.89 -5.58 -2.60
C TYR A 45 5.38 -5.15 -3.98
N LEU A 46 5.95 -4.11 -4.59
CA LEU A 46 5.50 -3.64 -5.91
C LEU A 46 5.68 -4.70 -7.02
N ASN A 47 6.75 -5.49 -6.97
CA ASN A 47 6.99 -6.54 -7.96
C ASN A 47 5.96 -7.67 -7.86
N GLU A 48 5.59 -8.07 -6.65
CA GLU A 48 4.53 -9.05 -6.41
C GLU A 48 3.18 -8.50 -6.87
N ALA A 49 2.87 -7.26 -6.48
CA ALA A 49 1.65 -6.58 -6.92
C ALA A 49 1.54 -6.49 -8.45
N LYS A 50 2.65 -6.25 -9.16
CA LYS A 50 2.69 -6.26 -10.62
C LYS A 50 2.30 -7.64 -11.18
N GLN A 51 2.89 -8.72 -10.65
CA GLN A 51 2.61 -10.07 -11.14
C GLN A 51 1.14 -10.45 -10.90
N ASP A 52 0.62 -10.15 -9.72
CA ASP A 52 -0.79 -10.39 -9.38
C ASP A 52 -1.75 -9.63 -10.29
N LEU A 53 -1.44 -8.38 -10.61
CA LEU A 53 -2.25 -7.56 -11.52
C LEU A 53 -2.22 -8.14 -12.94
N ILE A 54 -1.05 -8.53 -13.46
CA ILE A 54 -0.94 -9.17 -14.78
C ILE A 54 -1.70 -10.49 -14.81
N TYR A 55 -1.59 -11.30 -13.75
CA TYR A 55 -2.29 -12.57 -13.64
C TYR A 55 -3.81 -12.36 -13.62
N LYS A 56 -4.32 -11.40 -12.84
CA LYS A 56 -5.75 -11.06 -12.82
C LYS A 56 -6.27 -10.62 -14.19
N GLU A 57 -5.52 -9.77 -14.88
CA GLU A 57 -5.90 -9.30 -16.22
C GLU A 57 -5.90 -10.43 -17.26
N LYS A 58 -4.99 -11.40 -17.15
CA LYS A 58 -5.00 -12.59 -18.01
C LYS A 58 -6.19 -13.50 -17.74
N ASN A 59 -6.46 -13.84 -16.48
CA ASN A 59 -7.57 -14.74 -16.12
C ASN A 59 -8.95 -14.10 -16.37
N ASN A 60 -9.09 -12.78 -16.34
CA ASN A 60 -10.32 -12.12 -16.73
C ASN A 60 -10.61 -12.24 -18.24
N LYS A 61 -9.59 -12.40 -19.09
CA LYS A 61 -9.77 -12.59 -20.54
C LYS A 61 -10.12 -14.02 -20.94
N ASP A 62 -9.82 -15.00 -20.09
CA ASP A 62 -10.11 -16.42 -20.36
C ASP A 62 -11.55 -16.82 -19.96
N ASN A 63 -12.34 -15.90 -19.39
CA ASN A 63 -13.73 -16.11 -18.98
C ASN A 63 -14.76 -15.31 -19.79
N ASP A 64 -14.35 -14.71 -20.93
CA ASP A 64 -15.22 -14.00 -21.90
C ASP A 64 -15.20 -14.69 -23.28
#